data_AF-A0A7W6ZZT4-F1
#
_entry.id   AF-A0A7W6ZZT4-F1
#
_cell.length_a   1.000
_cell.length_b   1.000
_cell.length_c   1.000
_cell.angle_alpha   90.00
_cell.angle_beta   90.00
_cell.angle_gamma   90.00
#
_symmetry.space_group_name_H-M   'P 1'
#
loop_
_entity.id
_entity.type
_entity.pdbx_description
1 polymer ?
#
loop_
_entity_poly.entity_id
_entity_poly.type
_entity_poly.pdbx_seq_one_letter_code
_entity_poly.pdbx_strand_id
1 'polypeptide(L)'
;MTDIDRNHPARQFFGAYFHQDWSLIYDSYQAAIDDFVREASAQQLNAVLDLIEPYLQSGNCEDFDMSKYGGNYRPEGDGLSKRAFLTAIRRSIHRKIGIVDVDKNHPAMQFFGGYFHQDWKLVYNSYRDVIADFVGQASLQQLDAVLEVISPYLASGSCEDFDISLFGGNYHPEDDGISKFDFLSAIKQSVEKKREITSQEPDGE
;
A
#
# COMPACT_ATOMS: atom_id res chain seq x y z
N MET A 1 17.34 23.80 8.73
CA MET A 1 17.30 22.94 7.53
C MET A 1 18.66 22.27 7.46
N THR A 2 18.75 21.04 7.95
CA THR A 2 20.01 20.33 8.18
C THR A 2 20.57 19.85 6.85
N ASP A 3 21.83 20.21 6.57
CA ASP A 3 22.57 19.69 5.42
C ASP A 3 22.68 18.17 5.57
N ILE A 4 22.06 17.43 4.66
CA ILE A 4 22.01 15.97 4.75
C ILE A 4 23.39 15.45 4.38
N ASP A 5 23.98 14.66 5.29
CA ASP A 5 25.30 14.07 5.13
C ASP A 5 25.44 13.49 3.72
N ARG A 6 26.59 13.76 3.07
CA ARG A 6 26.91 13.20 1.75
C ARG A 6 26.87 11.67 1.75
N ASN A 7 26.99 11.05 2.93
CA ASN A 7 26.90 9.60 3.12
C ASN A 7 25.49 9.09 3.47
N HIS A 8 24.47 9.95 3.51
CA HIS A 8 23.11 9.52 3.82
C HIS A 8 22.62 8.51 2.78
N PRO A 9 22.11 7.33 3.17
CA PRO A 9 21.69 6.29 2.23
C PRO A 9 20.66 6.76 1.18
N ALA A 10 19.74 7.65 1.55
CA ALA A 10 18.81 8.22 0.58
C ALA A 10 19.50 9.06 -0.52
N ARG A 11 20.63 9.72 -0.23
CA ARG A 11 21.44 10.41 -1.24
C ARG A 11 22.10 9.41 -2.18
N GLN A 12 22.49 8.23 -1.69
CA GLN A 12 22.98 7.15 -2.55
C GLN A 12 21.87 6.65 -3.46
N PHE A 13 20.65 6.46 -2.96
CA PHE A 13 19.52 6.05 -3.78
C PHE A 13 19.20 7.08 -4.87
N PHE A 14 18.82 8.31 -4.49
CA PHE A 14 18.41 9.32 -5.46
C PHE A 14 19.56 9.79 -6.35
N GLY A 15 20.76 9.94 -5.79
CA GLY A 15 21.92 10.39 -6.54
C GLY A 15 22.53 9.34 -7.46
N ALA A 16 22.49 8.04 -7.11
CA ALA A 16 23.11 7.00 -7.94
C ALA A 16 22.14 6.35 -8.93
N TYR A 17 20.84 6.27 -8.62
CA TYR A 17 19.85 5.63 -9.50
C TYR A 17 19.03 6.63 -10.31
N PHE A 18 18.94 7.88 -9.84
CA PHE A 18 18.23 8.96 -10.53
C PHE A 18 19.14 10.15 -10.85
N HIS A 19 20.41 9.90 -11.20
CA HIS A 19 21.32 10.95 -11.70
C HIS A 19 20.84 11.54 -13.03
N GLN A 20 21.54 12.56 -13.54
CA GLN A 20 21.15 13.28 -14.77
C GLN A 20 20.92 12.38 -16.00
N ASP A 21 21.69 11.30 -16.10
CA ASP A 21 21.72 10.40 -17.26
C ASP A 21 21.05 9.04 -16.98
N TRP A 22 20.22 8.96 -15.93
CA TRP A 22 19.62 7.71 -15.47
C TRP A 22 18.83 6.98 -16.58
N SER A 23 18.17 7.74 -17.46
CA SER A 23 17.37 7.20 -18.57
C SER A 23 18.19 6.59 -19.69
N LEU A 24 19.52 6.74 -19.68
CA LEU A 24 20.42 6.00 -20.57
C LEU A 24 20.71 4.58 -20.06
N ILE A 25 20.41 4.31 -18.77
CA ILE A 25 20.68 3.04 -18.08
C ILE A 25 19.39 2.26 -17.86
N TYR A 26 18.31 2.97 -17.50
CA TYR A 26 17.02 2.36 -17.16
C TYR A 26 15.93 2.78 -18.14
N ASP A 27 15.16 1.81 -18.60
CA ASP A 27 14.03 2.04 -19.52
C ASP A 27 12.83 2.73 -18.84
N SER A 28 12.78 2.74 -17.51
CA SER A 28 11.72 3.38 -16.72
C SER A 28 12.16 3.69 -15.30
N TYR A 29 11.48 4.63 -14.63
CA TYR A 29 11.73 4.93 -13.22
C TYR A 29 11.55 3.68 -12.34
N GLN A 30 10.61 2.79 -12.70
CA GLN A 30 10.32 1.56 -11.96
C GLN A 30 11.52 0.61 -12.04
N ALA A 31 12.18 0.49 -13.19
CA ALA A 31 13.39 -0.32 -13.34
C ALA A 31 14.54 0.20 -12.46
N ALA A 32 14.68 1.53 -12.31
CA ALA A 32 15.68 2.12 -11.42
C ALA A 32 15.37 1.85 -9.93
N ILE A 33 14.10 1.93 -9.52
CA ILE A 33 13.67 1.54 -8.16
C ILE A 33 13.97 0.07 -7.91
N ASP A 34 13.58 -0.81 -8.84
CA ASP A 34 13.72 -2.25 -8.70
C ASP A 34 15.19 -2.67 -8.62
N ASP A 35 16.08 -2.03 -9.39
CA ASP A 35 17.52 -2.28 -9.33
C ASP A 35 18.11 -1.90 -7.97
N PHE A 36 17.79 -0.71 -7.45
CA PHE A 36 18.18 -0.31 -6.09
C PHE A 36 17.67 -1.30 -5.06
N VAL A 37 16.38 -1.62 -5.10
CA VAL A 37 15.73 -2.50 -4.13
C VAL A 37 16.31 -3.91 -4.16
N ARG A 38 16.74 -4.39 -5.33
CA ARG A 38 17.38 -5.69 -5.48
C ARG A 38 18.68 -5.78 -4.70
N GLU A 39 19.53 -4.76 -4.80
CA GLU A 39 20.91 -4.74 -4.26
C GLU A 39 21.03 -4.11 -2.86
N ALA A 40 20.09 -3.26 -2.44
CA ALA A 40 20.18 -2.50 -1.21
C ALA A 40 20.08 -3.37 0.06
N SER A 41 20.86 -3.01 1.07
CA SER A 41 20.75 -3.57 2.42
C SER A 41 19.50 -3.07 3.15
N ALA A 42 19.04 -3.80 4.16
CA ALA A 42 17.90 -3.39 5.00
C ALA A 42 18.08 -1.98 5.60
N GLN A 43 19.30 -1.61 5.99
CA GLN A 43 19.61 -0.28 6.50
C GLN A 43 19.39 0.81 5.44
N GLN A 44 19.82 0.57 4.19
CA GLN A 44 19.61 1.53 3.11
C GLN A 44 18.14 1.66 2.74
N LEU A 45 17.41 0.54 2.71
CA LEU A 45 15.97 0.50 2.45
C LEU A 45 15.19 1.28 3.52
N ASN A 46 15.45 1.03 4.81
CA ASN A 46 14.81 1.75 5.90
C ASN A 46 15.13 3.25 5.88
N ALA A 47 16.37 3.63 5.59
CA ALA A 47 16.72 5.04 5.51
C ALA A 47 16.03 5.79 4.35
N VAL A 48 15.68 5.09 3.26
CA VAL A 48 14.85 5.69 2.21
C VAL A 48 13.40 5.82 2.68
N LEU A 49 12.85 4.80 3.36
CA LEU A 49 11.50 4.86 3.95
C LEU A 49 11.38 6.01 4.96
N ASP A 50 12.29 6.08 5.94
CA ASP A 50 12.30 7.12 6.98
C ASP A 50 12.31 8.53 6.38
N LEU A 51 12.92 8.68 5.21
CA LEU A 51 12.93 9.95 4.49
C LEU A 51 11.58 10.27 3.82
N ILE A 52 10.95 9.31 3.15
CA ILE A 52 9.76 9.57 2.31
C ILE A 52 8.45 9.47 3.10
N GLU A 53 8.41 8.69 4.18
CA GLU A 53 7.19 8.40 4.93
C GLU A 53 6.54 9.67 5.52
N PRO A 54 7.27 10.67 6.07
CA PRO A 54 6.66 11.90 6.55
C PRO A 54 5.91 12.68 5.46
N TYR A 55 6.37 12.64 4.21
CA TYR A 55 5.71 13.29 3.07
C TYR A 55 4.45 12.53 2.65
N LEU A 56 4.50 11.19 2.67
CA LEU A 56 3.37 10.34 2.38
C LEU A 56 2.26 10.47 3.42
N GLN A 57 2.63 10.50 4.71
CA GLN A 57 1.70 10.61 5.84
C GLN A 57 1.05 11.98 5.95
N SER A 58 1.82 13.06 5.75
CA SER A 58 1.28 14.43 5.80
C SER A 58 0.47 14.82 4.56
N GLY A 59 0.61 14.07 3.46
CA GLY A 59 0.03 14.43 2.16
C GLY A 59 0.79 15.52 1.41
N ASN A 60 1.81 16.15 2.01
CA ASN A 60 2.59 17.23 1.42
C ASN A 60 3.69 16.70 0.48
N CYS A 61 3.37 15.73 -0.38
CA CYS A 61 4.33 15.10 -1.29
C CYS A 61 4.97 16.09 -2.27
N GLU A 62 4.28 17.19 -2.59
CA GLU A 62 4.80 18.25 -3.47
C GLU A 62 6.02 18.98 -2.89
N ASP A 63 6.17 19.01 -1.55
CA ASP A 63 7.33 19.61 -0.86
C ASP A 63 8.58 18.72 -0.91
N PHE A 64 8.44 17.47 -1.36
CA PHE A 64 9.57 16.58 -1.54
C PHE A 64 10.42 17.06 -2.72
N ASP A 65 11.69 17.36 -2.44
CA ASP A 65 12.65 17.85 -3.43
C ASP A 65 13.80 16.86 -3.55
N MET A 66 13.72 16.03 -4.59
CA MET A 66 14.71 15.00 -4.88
C MET A 66 16.11 15.57 -5.18
N SER A 67 16.19 16.81 -5.67
CA SER A 67 17.47 17.43 -6.03
C SER A 67 18.37 17.68 -4.82
N LYS A 68 17.77 17.85 -3.63
CA LYS A 68 18.50 17.92 -2.34
C LYS A 68 19.26 16.62 -2.04
N TYR A 69 18.81 15.51 -2.62
CA TYR A 69 19.40 14.18 -2.49
C TYR A 69 20.22 13.78 -3.73
N GLY A 70 20.48 14.71 -4.65
CA GLY A 70 21.25 14.47 -5.87
C GLY A 70 20.47 13.85 -7.03
N GLY A 71 19.18 13.59 -6.85
CA GLY A 71 18.33 13.06 -7.93
C GLY A 71 17.87 14.15 -8.90
N ASN A 72 17.78 13.78 -10.17
CA ASN A 72 17.37 14.64 -11.29
C ASN A 72 16.08 14.14 -11.97
N TYR A 73 15.53 13.01 -11.51
CA TYR A 73 14.26 12.51 -12.02
C TYR A 73 13.09 13.43 -11.65
N ARG A 74 12.18 13.62 -12.61
CA ARG A 74 10.97 14.45 -12.49
C ARG A 74 9.76 13.58 -12.80
N PRO A 75 9.00 13.12 -11.79
CA PRO A 75 7.85 12.23 -11.99
C PRO A 75 6.83 12.76 -13.01
N GLU A 76 6.69 14.07 -13.10
CA GLU A 76 5.75 14.74 -13.99
C GLU A 76 6.08 14.50 -15.48
N GLY A 77 7.35 14.23 -15.80
CA GLY A 77 7.79 13.85 -17.15
C GLY A 77 7.20 12.52 -17.62
N ASP A 78 6.88 11.62 -16.69
CA ASP A 78 6.24 10.33 -16.93
C ASP A 78 4.74 10.35 -16.60
N GLY A 79 4.14 11.55 -16.41
CA GLY A 79 2.73 11.72 -16.09
C GLY A 79 2.37 11.32 -14.65
N LEU A 80 3.34 11.21 -13.75
CA LEU A 80 3.13 10.85 -12.36
C LEU A 80 3.11 12.07 -11.44
N SER A 81 2.31 12.00 -10.38
CA SER A 81 2.45 12.90 -9.24
C SER A 81 3.64 12.47 -8.37
N LYS A 82 4.20 13.40 -7.57
CA LYS A 82 5.24 13.03 -6.59
C LYS A 82 4.75 12.00 -5.60
N ARG A 83 3.48 12.09 -5.18
CA ARG A 83 2.86 11.09 -4.30
C ARG A 83 2.90 9.69 -4.93
N ALA A 84 2.47 9.55 -6.19
CA ALA A 84 2.49 8.26 -6.88
C ALA A 84 3.91 7.68 -6.97
N PHE A 85 4.89 8.53 -7.26
CA PHE A 85 6.30 8.11 -7.30
C PHE A 85 6.84 7.67 -5.93
N LEU A 86 6.59 8.46 -4.87
CA LEU A 86 7.00 8.08 -3.50
C LEU A 86 6.29 6.80 -3.03
N THR A 87 5.01 6.63 -3.37
CA THR A 87 4.30 5.37 -3.09
C THR A 87 4.94 4.19 -3.85
N ALA A 88 5.35 4.37 -5.10
CA ALA A 88 6.03 3.33 -5.86
C ALA A 88 7.35 2.89 -5.20
N ILE A 89 8.14 3.83 -4.68
CA ILE A 89 9.36 3.54 -3.90
C ILE A 89 8.99 2.74 -2.64
N ARG A 90 8.07 3.27 -1.81
CA ARG A 90 7.64 2.62 -0.57
C ARG A 90 7.18 1.19 -0.83
N ARG A 91 6.33 0.98 -1.84
CA ARG A 91 5.80 -0.33 -2.22
C ARG A 91 6.91 -1.31 -2.62
N SER A 92 7.87 -0.85 -3.43
CA SER A 92 8.96 -1.70 -3.91
C SER A 92 9.89 -2.09 -2.76
N ILE A 93 10.20 -1.14 -1.87
CA ILE A 93 10.97 -1.41 -0.65
C ILE A 93 10.22 -2.39 0.25
N HIS A 94 8.95 -2.10 0.60
CA HIS A 94 8.12 -2.95 1.44
C HIS A 94 8.03 -4.39 0.92
N ARG A 95 7.88 -4.58 -0.40
CA ARG A 95 7.90 -5.89 -1.04
C ARG A 95 9.22 -6.64 -0.79
N LYS A 96 10.36 -5.95 -0.85
CA LYS A 96 11.69 -6.53 -0.65
C LYS A 96 12.01 -6.86 0.81
N ILE A 97 11.74 -5.92 1.71
CA ILE A 97 12.00 -6.13 3.15
C ILE A 97 10.97 -7.06 3.79
N GLY A 98 9.98 -7.51 3.03
CA GLY A 98 8.88 -8.26 3.60
C GLY A 98 8.08 -7.42 4.59
N ILE A 99 8.00 -6.09 4.44
CA ILE A 99 6.91 -5.28 5.04
C ILE A 99 5.72 -5.29 4.06
N VAL A 100 5.47 -6.49 3.54
CA VAL A 100 4.14 -7.05 3.41
C VAL A 100 4.16 -8.40 4.17
N ASP A 101 4.85 -8.48 5.32
CA ASP A 101 4.53 -9.44 6.39
C ASP A 101 3.35 -8.83 7.13
N VAL A 102 2.25 -8.76 6.41
CA VAL A 102 0.98 -9.09 7.04
C VAL A 102 1.26 -10.54 7.44
N ASP A 103 1.58 -10.77 8.72
CA ASP A 103 1.87 -12.10 9.27
C ASP A 103 0.99 -13.10 8.52
N LYS A 104 1.49 -14.26 8.10
CA LYS A 104 0.62 -15.23 7.39
C LYS A 104 -0.65 -15.55 8.18
N ASN A 105 -0.64 -15.27 9.49
CA ASN A 105 -1.77 -15.38 10.41
C ASN A 105 -2.54 -14.05 10.64
N HIS A 106 -2.09 -12.93 10.09
CA HIS A 106 -2.76 -11.64 10.19
C HIS A 106 -4.12 -11.72 9.46
N PRO A 107 -5.22 -11.26 10.09
CA PRO A 107 -6.57 -11.44 9.57
C PRO A 107 -6.81 -10.91 8.15
N ALA A 108 -6.11 -9.85 7.75
CA ALA A 108 -6.17 -9.34 6.38
C ALA A 108 -5.64 -10.33 5.32
N MET A 109 -4.65 -11.19 5.63
CA MET A 109 -4.24 -12.28 4.73
C MET A 109 -5.35 -13.30 4.56
N GLN A 110 -6.01 -13.67 5.66
CA GLN A 110 -7.13 -14.59 5.62
C GLN A 110 -8.30 -14.02 4.81
N PHE A 111 -8.62 -12.73 5.01
CA PHE A 111 -9.70 -12.10 4.28
C PHE A 111 -9.36 -11.94 2.80
N PHE A 112 -8.33 -11.17 2.46
CA PHE A 112 -8.03 -10.86 1.06
C PHE A 112 -7.49 -12.07 0.30
N GLY A 113 -6.58 -12.86 0.87
CA GLY A 113 -6.03 -14.05 0.21
C GLY A 113 -6.92 -15.28 0.31
N GLY A 114 -7.56 -15.48 1.46
CA GLY A 114 -8.38 -16.67 1.71
C GLY A 114 -9.78 -16.59 1.12
N TYR A 115 -10.44 -15.42 1.13
CA TYR A 115 -11.79 -15.26 0.59
C TYR A 115 -11.80 -14.74 -0.86
N PHE A 116 -10.85 -13.89 -1.24
CA PHE A 116 -10.68 -13.42 -2.62
C PHE A 116 -9.56 -14.18 -3.37
N HIS A 117 -9.46 -15.50 -3.16
CA HIS A 117 -8.54 -16.37 -3.91
C HIS A 117 -8.93 -16.47 -5.41
N GLN A 118 -8.08 -17.03 -6.26
CA GLN A 118 -8.28 -17.09 -7.73
C GLN A 118 -9.64 -17.67 -8.20
N ASP A 119 -10.25 -18.54 -7.38
CA ASP A 119 -11.47 -19.29 -7.70
C ASP A 119 -12.68 -18.81 -6.90
N TRP A 120 -12.61 -17.63 -6.27
CA TRP A 120 -13.65 -17.14 -5.37
C TRP A 120 -15.03 -17.05 -6.06
N LYS A 121 -15.07 -16.72 -7.37
CA LYS A 121 -16.30 -16.68 -8.18
C LYS A 121 -16.96 -18.04 -8.38
N LEU A 122 -16.29 -19.15 -8.04
CA LEU A 122 -16.92 -20.48 -8.02
C LEU A 122 -17.78 -20.70 -6.76
N VAL A 123 -17.53 -19.93 -5.71
CA VAL A 123 -18.18 -20.07 -4.40
C VAL A 123 -19.17 -18.92 -4.15
N TYR A 124 -18.86 -17.72 -4.63
CA TYR A 124 -19.65 -16.52 -4.38
C TYR A 124 -20.11 -15.86 -5.68
N ASN A 125 -21.31 -15.28 -5.69
CA ASN A 125 -21.87 -14.62 -6.87
C ASN A 125 -21.37 -13.18 -7.04
N SER A 126 -20.89 -12.54 -5.96
CA SER A 126 -20.43 -11.16 -5.97
C SER A 126 -19.41 -10.91 -4.88
N TYR A 127 -18.60 -9.85 -5.02
CA TYR A 127 -17.68 -9.41 -3.97
C TYR A 127 -18.42 -9.06 -2.66
N ARG A 128 -19.70 -8.65 -2.75
CA ARG A 128 -20.52 -8.35 -1.57
C ARG A 128 -20.84 -9.62 -0.78
N ASP A 129 -21.06 -10.74 -1.46
CA ASP A 129 -21.28 -12.03 -0.80
C ASP A 129 -20.02 -12.49 -0.07
N VAL A 130 -18.85 -12.28 -0.68
CA VAL A 130 -17.54 -12.55 -0.06
C VAL A 130 -17.36 -11.73 1.23
N ILE A 131 -17.62 -10.41 1.16
CA ILE A 131 -17.56 -9.52 2.32
C ILE A 131 -18.55 -9.97 3.40
N ALA A 132 -19.79 -10.26 3.01
CA ALA A 132 -20.84 -10.64 3.94
C ALA A 132 -20.50 -11.97 4.65
N ASP A 133 -19.96 -12.95 3.93
CA ASP A 133 -19.58 -14.24 4.50
C ASP A 133 -18.43 -14.10 5.50
N PHE A 134 -17.34 -13.43 5.11
CA PHE A 134 -16.23 -13.16 6.03
C PHE A 134 -16.69 -12.36 7.26
N VAL A 135 -17.43 -11.28 7.05
CA VAL A 135 -17.93 -10.44 8.16
C VAL A 135 -18.87 -11.24 9.05
N GLY A 136 -19.70 -12.14 8.51
CA GLY A 136 -20.54 -13.03 9.30
C GLY A 136 -19.73 -13.93 10.24
N GLN A 137 -18.64 -14.51 9.74
CA GLN A 137 -17.85 -15.52 10.45
C GLN A 137 -16.74 -14.94 11.35
N ALA A 138 -16.12 -13.82 10.98
CA ALA A 138 -14.94 -13.28 11.64
C ALA A 138 -15.25 -12.67 13.02
N SER A 139 -14.31 -12.79 13.97
CA SER A 139 -14.38 -12.10 15.26
C SER A 139 -14.19 -10.58 15.10
N LEU A 140 -14.66 -9.78 16.06
CA LEU A 140 -14.44 -8.33 16.03
C LEU A 140 -12.95 -7.98 15.94
N GLN A 141 -12.07 -8.72 16.63
CA GLN A 141 -10.63 -8.52 16.54
C GLN A 141 -10.09 -8.75 15.11
N GLN A 142 -10.60 -9.76 14.40
CA GLN A 142 -10.21 -10.00 13.02
C GLN A 142 -10.69 -8.87 12.08
N LEU A 143 -11.89 -8.37 12.31
CA LEU A 143 -12.43 -7.24 11.55
C LEU A 143 -11.67 -5.95 11.80
N ASP A 144 -11.26 -5.70 13.04
CA ASP A 144 -10.47 -4.54 13.42
C ASP A 144 -9.12 -4.53 12.71
N ALA A 145 -8.46 -5.69 12.62
CA ALA A 145 -7.21 -5.83 11.88
C ALA A 145 -7.37 -5.61 10.36
N VAL A 146 -8.52 -6.00 9.78
CA VAL A 146 -8.83 -5.67 8.37
C VAL A 146 -9.05 -4.16 8.22
N LEU A 147 -9.77 -3.53 9.15
CA LEU A 147 -9.99 -2.07 9.12
C LEU A 147 -8.68 -1.29 9.27
N GLU A 148 -7.76 -1.75 10.10
CA GLU A 148 -6.43 -1.14 10.27
C GLU A 148 -5.68 -1.05 8.94
N VAL A 149 -5.78 -2.11 8.12
CA VAL A 149 -5.15 -2.15 6.80
C VAL A 149 -5.78 -1.17 5.81
N ILE A 150 -7.12 -1.08 5.77
CA ILE A 150 -7.81 -0.32 4.71
C ILE A 150 -8.08 1.15 5.08
N SER A 151 -8.15 1.48 6.37
CA SER A 151 -8.52 2.81 6.85
C SER A 151 -7.58 3.94 6.38
N PRO A 152 -6.24 3.75 6.31
CA PRO A 152 -5.35 4.77 5.78
C PRO A 152 -5.65 5.16 4.32
N TYR A 153 -6.03 4.18 3.49
CA TYR A 153 -6.39 4.42 2.08
C TYR A 153 -7.68 5.22 1.98
N LEU A 154 -8.70 4.83 2.73
CA LEU A 154 -9.99 5.54 2.80
C LEU A 154 -9.82 6.98 3.34
N ALA A 155 -9.02 7.17 4.39
CA ALA A 155 -8.77 8.48 4.99
C ALA A 155 -8.01 9.43 4.07
N SER A 156 -7.13 8.90 3.23
CA SER A 156 -6.35 9.71 2.27
C SER A 156 -7.15 10.18 1.06
N GLY A 157 -8.34 9.61 0.83
CA GLY A 157 -9.14 9.87 -0.38
C GLY A 157 -8.55 9.26 -1.66
N SER A 158 -7.40 8.57 -1.59
CA SER A 158 -6.78 7.86 -2.71
C SER A 158 -6.64 6.39 -2.38
N CYS A 159 -7.41 5.55 -3.08
CA CYS A 159 -7.35 4.09 -2.95
C CYS A 159 -6.61 3.42 -4.12
N GLU A 160 -6.07 4.19 -5.06
CA GLU A 160 -5.38 3.68 -6.26
C GLU A 160 -4.19 2.80 -5.90
N ASP A 161 -3.49 3.16 -4.82
CA ASP A 161 -2.31 2.46 -4.32
C ASP A 161 -2.65 1.19 -3.52
N PHE A 162 -3.93 0.93 -3.21
CA PHE A 162 -4.32 -0.31 -2.56
C PHE A 162 -4.22 -1.47 -3.54
N ASP A 163 -3.50 -2.51 -3.14
CA ASP A 163 -3.23 -3.69 -3.97
C ASP A 163 -3.53 -4.94 -3.15
N ILE A 164 -4.63 -5.61 -3.50
CA ILE A 164 -5.09 -6.82 -2.80
C ILE A 164 -4.10 -7.99 -2.96
N SER A 165 -3.31 -7.99 -4.03
CA SER A 165 -2.36 -9.08 -4.33
C SER A 165 -1.23 -9.15 -3.32
N LEU A 166 -0.96 -8.04 -2.63
CA LEU A 166 -0.08 -7.96 -1.47
C LEU A 166 -0.53 -8.89 -0.33
N PHE A 167 -1.83 -9.16 -0.26
CA PHE A 167 -2.43 -10.04 0.75
C PHE A 167 -2.75 -11.44 0.19
N GLY A 168 -2.25 -11.78 -1.00
CA GLY A 168 -2.53 -13.03 -1.70
C GLY A 168 -3.90 -13.07 -2.40
N GLY A 169 -4.64 -11.96 -2.44
CA GLY A 169 -5.92 -11.88 -3.15
C GLY A 169 -5.76 -11.73 -4.65
N ASN A 170 -6.79 -12.10 -5.40
CA ASN A 170 -6.83 -12.04 -6.86
C ASN A 170 -8.07 -11.28 -7.38
N TYR A 171 -8.69 -10.47 -6.53
CA TYR A 171 -9.87 -9.69 -6.90
C TYR A 171 -9.52 -8.28 -7.34
N HIS A 172 -9.98 -7.90 -8.53
CA HIS A 172 -9.83 -6.54 -9.05
C HIS A 172 -11.23 -5.89 -9.07
N PRO A 173 -11.50 -4.89 -8.20
CA PRO A 173 -12.80 -4.20 -8.16
C PRO A 173 -13.29 -3.70 -9.53
N GLU A 174 -12.36 -3.35 -10.40
CA GLU A 174 -12.59 -2.85 -11.74
C GLU A 174 -13.28 -3.89 -12.64
N ASP A 175 -13.06 -5.20 -12.40
CA ASP A 175 -13.70 -6.30 -13.14
C ASP A 175 -15.22 -6.33 -12.92
N ASP A 176 -15.68 -5.84 -11.77
CA ASP A 176 -17.10 -5.72 -11.41
C ASP A 176 -17.61 -4.27 -11.62
N GLY A 177 -16.83 -3.40 -12.27
CA GLY A 177 -17.21 -2.04 -12.64
C GLY A 177 -17.29 -1.06 -11.46
N ILE A 178 -16.59 -1.34 -10.35
CA ILE A 178 -16.56 -0.48 -9.17
C ILE A 178 -15.15 0.07 -8.91
N SER A 179 -15.06 1.21 -8.22
CA SER A 179 -13.77 1.75 -7.81
C SER A 179 -13.20 1.00 -6.61
N LYS A 180 -11.87 1.04 -6.43
CA LYS A 180 -11.23 0.56 -5.19
C LYS A 180 -11.79 1.27 -3.96
N PHE A 181 -12.11 2.55 -4.06
CA PHE A 181 -12.73 3.31 -2.98
C PHE A 181 -14.08 2.72 -2.57
N ASP A 182 -14.94 2.41 -3.55
CA ASP A 182 -16.25 1.80 -3.29
C ASP A 182 -16.12 0.40 -2.69
N PHE A 183 -15.14 -0.38 -3.16
CA PHE A 183 -14.83 -1.69 -2.61
C PHE A 183 -14.40 -1.61 -1.14
N LEU A 184 -13.40 -0.78 -0.82
CA LEU A 184 -12.92 -0.60 0.55
C LEU A 184 -14.00 0.00 1.46
N SER A 185 -14.82 0.91 0.93
CA SER A 185 -15.95 1.49 1.65
C SER A 185 -17.02 0.44 1.99
N ALA A 186 -17.30 -0.49 1.07
CA ALA A 186 -18.22 -1.60 1.32
C ALA A 186 -17.73 -2.50 2.45
N ILE A 187 -16.42 -2.82 2.51
CA ILE A 187 -15.83 -3.58 3.62
C ILE A 187 -16.05 -2.84 4.94
N LYS A 188 -15.69 -1.55 4.99
CA LYS A 188 -15.85 -0.72 6.19
C LYS A 188 -17.29 -0.69 6.69
N GLN A 189 -18.25 -0.42 5.81
CA GLN A 189 -19.67 -0.37 6.15
C GLN A 189 -20.19 -1.71 6.68
N SER A 190 -19.79 -2.83 6.08
CA SER A 190 -20.18 -4.16 6.57
C SER A 190 -19.64 -4.45 7.97
N VAL A 191 -18.40 -4.06 8.27
CA VAL A 191 -17.82 -4.20 9.62
C VAL A 191 -18.53 -3.31 10.64
N GLU A 192 -18.79 -2.05 10.30
CA GLU A 192 -19.49 -1.10 11.18
C GLU A 192 -20.90 -1.61 11.52
N LYS A 193 -21.63 -2.10 10.52
CA LYS A 193 -22.95 -2.71 10.72
C LYS A 193 -22.90 -3.92 11.67
N LYS A 194 -21.88 -4.78 11.56
CA LYS A 194 -21.74 -5.92 12.49
C LYS A 194 -21.48 -5.43 13.92
N ARG A 195 -20.64 -4.42 14.11
CA ARG A 195 -20.37 -3.84 15.44
C ARG A 195 -21.63 -3.27 16.09
N GLU A 196 -22.47 -2.60 15.32
CA GLU A 196 -23.77 -2.08 15.80
C GLU A 196 -24.68 -3.22 16.29
N ILE A 197 -24.79 -4.30 15.52
CA ILE A 197 -25.59 -5.48 15.89
C ILE A 197 -25.05 -6.10 17.18
N THR A 198 -23.75 -6.36 17.27
CA THR A 198 -23.12 -6.96 18.47
C THR A 198 -23.22 -6.06 19.70
N SER A 199 -23.27 -4.74 19.54
CA SER A 199 -23.43 -3.79 20.65
C SER A 199 -24.88 -3.66 21.15
N GLN A 200 -25.85 -4.15 20.36
CA GLN A 200 -27.28 -4.13 20.68
C GLN A 200 -27.79 -5.44 21.25
N GLU A 201 -27.00 -6.51 21.25
CA GLU A 201 -27.33 -7.73 21.99
C GLU A 201 -27.22 -7.41 23.49
N PRO A 202 -28.34 -7.33 24.23
CA PRO A 202 -28.27 -7.15 25.68
C PRO A 202 -27.56 -8.36 26.27
N ASP A 203 -26.77 -8.14 27.33
CA ASP A 203 -26.20 -9.20 28.18
C ASP A 203 -27.34 -10.13 28.63
N GLY A 204 -27.60 -11.16 27.83
CA GLY A 204 -28.69 -12.10 28.01
C GLY A 204 -28.24 -13.21 28.95
N GLU A 205 -28.65 -13.04 30.21
CA GLU A 205 -29.01 -14.05 31.23
C GLU A 205 -28.25 -15.38 31.30
#